data_AF-A0A8J3RT35-F1
#
_entry.id   AF-A0A8J3RT35-F1
#
_cell.length_a   1.000
_cell.length_b   1.000
_cell.length_c   1.000
_cell.angle_alpha   90.00
_cell.angle_beta   90.00
_cell.angle_gamma   90.00
#
_symmetry.space_group_name_H-M   'P 1'
#
loop_
_entity.id
_entity.type
_entity.pdbx_description
1 polymer ?
#
loop_
_entity_poly.entity_id
_entity_poly.type
_entity_poly.pdbx_seq_one_letter_code
_entity_poly.pdbx_strand_id
1 'polypeptide(L)'
;MQDQMTLYPVADDVLFAPGGRVVIRTYGVGGAAGGGGAAVSYRTWVTGVRDQPRYWRWGHFEDARHGHRMVIEWLTGRGPRPAAAAA
;
A
#
# COMPACT_ATOMS: atom_id res chain seq x y z
N MET A 1 -20.08 -7.46 3.49
CA MET A 1 -18.63 -7.27 3.69
C MET A 1 -17.96 -8.39 2.89
N GLN A 2 -17.39 -8.09 1.72
CA GLN A 2 -16.69 -9.12 0.93
C GLN A 2 -15.41 -9.50 1.69
N ASP A 3 -15.27 -10.78 2.05
CA ASP A 3 -14.04 -11.31 2.63
C ASP A 3 -12.87 -11.02 1.68
N GLN A 4 -11.99 -10.11 2.10
CA GLN A 4 -10.75 -9.80 1.40
C GLN A 4 -9.63 -10.53 2.12
N MET A 5 -8.91 -11.38 1.40
CA MET A 5 -7.73 -12.06 1.94
C MET A 5 -6.48 -11.28 1.55
N THR A 6 -5.64 -10.96 2.53
CA THR A 6 -4.31 -10.42 2.30
C THR A 6 -3.43 -11.53 1.72
N LEU A 7 -3.02 -11.38 0.47
CA LEU A 7 -2.17 -12.29 -0.29
C LEU A 7 -0.75 -11.72 -0.34
N TYR A 8 0.20 -12.43 0.28
CA TYR A 8 1.66 -12.22 0.27
C TYR A 8 2.20 -10.78 0.50
N PRO A 9 3.19 -10.60 1.39
CA PRO A 9 3.83 -9.29 1.55
C PRO A 9 4.61 -8.93 0.28
N VAL A 10 4.41 -7.70 -0.21
CA VAL A 10 5.19 -7.14 -1.33
C VAL A 10 6.37 -6.34 -0.79
N ALA A 11 6.13 -5.47 0.19
CA ALA A 11 7.15 -4.64 0.84
C ALA A 11 6.65 -4.13 2.21
N ASP A 12 7.55 -3.92 3.15
CA ASP A 12 7.27 -3.38 4.48
C ASP A 12 8.45 -2.49 4.90
N ASP A 13 8.17 -1.23 5.21
CA ASP A 13 9.16 -0.22 5.57
C ASP A 13 8.69 0.60 6.77
N VAL A 14 9.64 1.04 7.60
CA VAL A 14 9.39 1.88 8.77
C VAL A 14 10.26 3.12 8.69
N LEU A 15 9.63 4.29 8.65
CA LEU A 15 10.30 5.58 8.72
C LEU A 15 10.20 6.16 10.14
N PHE A 16 11.28 6.77 10.60
CA PHE A 16 11.33 7.47 11.87
C PHE A 16 11.21 8.98 11.64
N ALA A 17 10.20 9.62 12.24
CA ALA A 17 9.95 11.04 12.12
C ALA A 17 9.84 11.70 13.51
N PRO A 18 10.07 13.02 13.63
CA PRO A 18 9.79 13.76 14.84
C PRO A 18 8.29 13.64 15.19
N GLY A 19 7.98 12.80 16.18
CA GLY A 19 6.60 12.48 16.57
C GLY A 19 6.21 11.00 16.47
N GLY A 20 7.10 10.12 15.99
CA GLY A 20 6.91 8.68 16.07
C GLY A 20 7.39 7.91 14.84
N ARG A 21 6.88 6.69 14.69
CA ARG A 21 7.15 5.82 13.54
C ARG A 21 6.02 5.91 12.53
N VAL A 22 6.39 5.94 11.25
CA VAL A 22 5.48 5.78 10.12
C VAL A 22 5.71 4.39 9.54
N VAL A 23 4.68 3.56 9.50
CA VAL A 23 4.75 2.19 8.95
C VAL A 23 4.10 2.18 7.59
N ILE A 24 4.81 1.65 6.59
CA ILE A 24 4.40 1.58 5.19
C ILE A 24 4.38 0.12 4.80
N ARG A 25 3.22 -0.42 4.45
CA ARG A 25 3.07 -1.83 4.10
C ARG A 25 2.37 -1.99 2.76
N THR A 26 2.95 -2.76 1.87
CA THR A 26 2.34 -3.15 0.59
C THR A 26 2.06 -4.65 0.56
N TYR A 27 0.84 -5.02 0.19
CA TYR A 27 0.40 -6.40 0.10
C TYR A 27 -0.57 -6.62 -1.06
N GLY A 28 -0.63 -7.85 -1.57
CA GLY A 28 -1.70 -8.28 -2.47
C GLY A 28 -3.00 -8.49 -1.70
N VAL A 29 -4.13 -8.30 -2.35
CA VAL A 29 -5.48 -8.49 -1.85
C VAL A 29 -6.27 -9.22 -2.91
N GLY A 30 -6.71 -10.44 -2.61
CA GLY A 30 -7.61 -11.22 -3.45
C GLY A 30 -9.00 -11.29 -2.85
N GLY A 31 -9.99 -11.56 -3.70
CA GLY A 31 -11.32 -11.94 -3.23
C GLY A 31 -11.30 -13.35 -2.64
N ALA A 32 -11.97 -13.56 -1.51
CA ALA A 32 -12.02 -14.86 -0.82
C ALA A 32 -12.85 -15.95 -1.53
N ALA A 33 -13.44 -15.67 -2.69
CA ALA A 33 -14.12 -16.69 -3.49
C ALA A 33 -13.07 -17.62 -4.11
N GLY A 34 -12.76 -18.71 -3.40
CA GLY A 34 -11.87 -19.76 -3.87
C GLY A 34 -12.37 -20.39 -5.17
N GLY A 35 -11.46 -20.51 -6.14
CA GLY A 35 -11.70 -21.23 -7.40
C GLY A 35 -11.55 -20.37 -8.64
N GLY A 36 -10.29 -20.16 -9.07
CA GLY A 36 -9.96 -19.69 -10.42
C GLY A 36 -10.02 -18.17 -10.63
N GLY A 37 -8.86 -17.55 -10.82
CA GLY A 37 -8.74 -16.27 -11.52
C GLY A 37 -9.26 -15.02 -10.80
N ALA A 38 -9.44 -15.04 -9.47
CA ALA A 38 -9.78 -13.82 -8.74
C ALA A 38 -8.67 -12.75 -8.93
N ALA A 39 -9.05 -11.60 -9.49
CA ALA A 39 -8.12 -10.52 -9.76
C ALA A 39 -7.47 -10.05 -8.44
N VAL A 40 -6.14 -10.21 -8.36
CA VAL A 40 -5.36 -9.69 -7.23
C VAL A 40 -5.19 -8.19 -7.43
N SER A 41 -5.60 -7.42 -6.43
CA SER A 41 -5.27 -5.99 -6.35
C SER A 41 -4.23 -5.79 -5.27
N TYR A 42 -3.28 -4.88 -5.45
CA TYR A 42 -2.29 -4.61 -4.44
C TYR A 42 -2.64 -3.33 -3.70
N ARG A 43 -2.27 -3.24 -2.43
CA ARG A 43 -2.53 -2.05 -1.62
C ARG A 43 -1.32 -1.65 -0.81
N THR A 44 -1.02 -0.36 -0.79
CA THR A 44 -0.05 0.23 0.13
C THR A 44 -0.79 0.97 1.23
N TRP A 45 -0.44 0.71 2.48
CA TRP A 45 -1.02 1.34 3.67
C TRP A 45 0.07 2.08 4.43
N VAL A 46 -0.22 3.33 4.77
CA VAL A 46 0.65 4.18 5.58
C VAL A 46 -0.07 4.51 6.87
N THR A 47 0.54 4.12 7.99
CA THR A 47 0.03 4.38 9.34
C THR A 47 1.06 5.17 10.15
N GLY A 48 0.63 5.84 11.23
CA GLY A 48 1.50 6.70 12.05
C GLY A 48 1.70 8.12 11.50
N VAL A 49 1.02 8.48 10.40
CA VAL A 49 0.89 9.87 9.94
C VAL A 49 -0.23 10.54 10.74
N ARG A 50 0.05 11.73 11.29
CA ARG A 50 -0.79 12.43 12.29
C ARG A 50 -2.26 12.62 11.90
N ASP A 51 -2.56 12.81 10.61
CA ASP A 51 -3.88 13.29 10.18
C ASP A 51 -4.85 12.23 9.66
N GLN A 52 -4.40 11.02 9.28
CA GLN A 52 -5.23 9.85 8.92
C GLN A 52 -4.35 8.76 8.25
N PRO A 53 -4.72 7.47 8.36
CA PRO A 53 -4.11 6.43 7.55
C PRO A 53 -4.34 6.73 6.07
N ARG A 54 -3.30 6.59 5.25
CA ARG A 54 -3.38 6.79 3.79
C ARG A 54 -3.21 5.45 3.10
N TYR A 55 -3.94 5.25 2.02
CA TYR A 55 -3.81 4.03 1.23
C TYR A 55 -3.78 4.32 -0.27
N TRP A 56 -3.14 3.42 -1.00
CA TRP A 56 -3.10 3.36 -2.45
C TRP A 56 -3.48 1.97 -2.92
N ARG A 57 -4.03 1.87 -4.13
CA ARG A 57 -4.34 0.62 -4.80
C ARG A 57 -3.56 0.54 -6.11
N TRP A 58 -3.03 -0.63 -6.42
CA TRP A 58 -2.26 -0.92 -7.63
C TRP A 58 -2.88 -2.13 -8.34
N GLY A 59 -2.87 -2.09 -9.68
CA GLY A 59 -3.42 -3.17 -10.50
C GLY A 59 -2.48 -4.36 -10.62
N HIS A 60 -1.16 -4.10 -10.65
CA HIS A 60 -0.13 -5.12 -10.88
C HIS A 60 0.93 -5.13 -9.77
N PHE A 61 1.69 -6.23 -9.69
CA PHE A 61 2.73 -6.41 -8.66
C PHE A 61 3.86 -5.39 -8.83
N GLU A 62 4.30 -5.18 -10.07
CA GLU A 62 5.34 -4.23 -10.44
C GLU A 62 4.94 -2.80 -10.08
N ASP A 63 3.69 -2.42 -10.37
CA ASP A 63 3.12 -1.14 -9.97
C ASP A 63 3.11 -0.98 -8.46
N ALA A 64 2.80 -2.05 -7.72
CA ALA A 64 2.78 -2.03 -6.26
C ALA A 64 4.18 -1.84 -5.66
N ARG A 65 5.19 -2.49 -6.25
CA ARG A 65 6.59 -2.36 -5.84
C ARG A 65 7.12 -0.97 -6.15
N HIS A 66 6.83 -0.44 -7.34
CA HIS A 66 7.22 0.91 -7.73
C HIS A 66 6.48 1.96 -6.89
N GLY A 67 5.17 1.80 -6.73
CA GLY A 67 4.30 2.65 -5.95
C GLY A 67 4.69 2.71 -4.47
N HIS A 68 5.13 1.59 -3.88
CA HIS A 68 5.69 1.57 -2.52
C HIS A 68 6.89 2.51 -2.39
N ARG A 69 7.83 2.45 -3.35
CA ARG A 69 8.99 3.34 -3.38
C ARG A 69 8.57 4.81 -3.55
N MET A 70 7.62 5.10 -4.43
CA MET A 70 7.09 6.46 -4.59
C MET A 70 6.46 7.00 -3.30
N VAL A 71 5.77 6.15 -2.54
CA VAL A 71 5.19 6.53 -1.23
C VAL A 71 6.30 6.92 -0.24
N ILE A 72 7.39 6.15 -0.17
CA ILE A 72 8.55 6.50 0.68
C ILE A 72 9.17 7.83 0.23
N GLU A 73 9.42 7.99 -1.07
CA GLU A 73 10.01 9.20 -1.63
C GLU A 73 9.14 10.43 -1.35
N TRP A 74 7.82 10.30 -1.48
CA TRP A 74 6.88 11.37 -1.13
C TRP A 74 6.89 11.71 0.36
N LEU A 75 6.83 10.70 1.25
CA LEU A 75 6.86 10.90 2.70
C LEU A 75 8.17 11.53 3.19
N THR A 76 9.26 11.32 2.45
CA THR A 76 10.58 11.90 2.74
C THR A 76 10.85 13.21 1.98
N GLY A 77 9.87 13.73 1.24
CA GLY A 77 10.00 15.00 0.50
C GLY A 77 10.90 14.93 -0.74
N ARG A 78 11.25 13.73 -1.20
CA ARG A 78 12.16 13.47 -2.34
C ARG A 78 11.41 13.28 -3.66
N GLY A 79 10.10 13.07 -3.62
CA GLY A 79 9.30 12.74 -4.79
C GLY A 79 7.88 13.31 -4.77
N PRO A 80 7.18 13.30 -5.91
CA PRO A 80 5.81 13.76 -6.01
C PRO A 80 4.86 12.82 -5.25
N ARG A 81 3.69 13.36 -4.86
CA ARG A 81 2.63 12.55 -4.24
C ARG A 81 2.14 11.50 -5.25
N PRO A 82 2.12 10.19 -4.91
CA PRO A 82 1.58 9.19 -5.81
C PRO A 82 0.08 9.40 -6.00
N ALA A 83 -0.40 9.24 -7.24
CA ALA A 83 -1.82 9.33 -7.54
C ALA A 83 -2.57 8.28 -6.71
N ALA A 84 -3.50 8.73 -5.86
CA ALA A 84 -4.40 7.82 -5.17
C ALA A 84 -5.36 7.26 -6.22
N ALA A 85 -5.42 5.93 -6.37
CA ALA A 85 -6.45 5.30 -7.18
C ALA A 85 -7.82 5.67 -6.60
N ALA A 86 -8.76 6.08 -7.47
CA ALA A 86 -10.13 6.37 -7.07
C ALA A 86 -10.75 5.16 -6.36
N ALA A 87 -11.46 5.42 -5.28
CA ALA A 87 -12.09 4.41 -4.42
C ALA A 87 -13.15 3.60 -5.17
#